data_AF-A0A246DZ91-F1
#
_entry.id   AF-A0A246DZ91-F1
#
_cell.length_a   1.000
_cell.length_b   1.000
_cell.length_c   1.000
_cell.angle_alpha   90.00
_cell.angle_beta   90.00
_cell.angle_gamma   90.00
#
_symmetry.space_group_name_H-M   'P 1'
#
loop_
_entity.id
_entity.type
_entity.pdbx_description
1 polymer ?
#
loop_
_entity_poly.entity_id
_entity_poly.type
_entity_poly.pdbx_seq_one_letter_code
_entity_poly.pdbx_strand_id
1 'polypeptide(L)'
;MSSKPNISVRTSDLAVLQGVLDDAGYDATSSLANPKYYNIAVRLLFKLYRDGMTSPAALSIELSRHFGKTPLPSKSSAEFEINRKRIQGIRSAVMVKSPTGA
;
A
#
# COMPACT_ATOMS: atom_id res chain seq x y z
N MET A 1 -35.29 -11.62 8.42
CA MET A 1 -34.52 -10.36 8.52
C MET A 1 -33.14 -10.70 9.07
N SER A 2 -32.06 -10.34 8.37
CA SER A 2 -30.68 -10.59 8.84
C SER A 2 -30.25 -9.43 9.74
N SER A 3 -30.14 -9.67 11.04
CA SER A 3 -29.58 -8.71 12.00
C SER A 3 -28.07 -8.71 11.83
N LYS A 4 -27.49 -7.59 11.37
CA LYS A 4 -26.03 -7.44 11.38
C LYS A 4 -25.57 -7.45 12.84
N PRO A 5 -24.61 -8.30 13.22
CA PRO A 5 -24.02 -8.20 14.55
C PRO A 5 -23.40 -6.81 14.63
N ASN A 6 -23.76 -5.99 15.61
CA ASN A 6 -23.13 -4.69 15.81
C ASN A 6 -22.02 -4.90 16.83
N ILE A 7 -20.86 -5.37 16.37
CA ILE A 7 -19.73 -5.65 17.25
C ILE A 7 -19.10 -4.33 17.68
N SER A 8 -18.95 -4.15 19.00
CA SER A 8 -18.20 -3.03 19.56
C SER A 8 -16.70 -3.33 19.55
N VAL A 9 -15.89 -2.36 19.12
CA VAL A 9 -14.42 -2.50 19.09
C VAL A 9 -13.86 -2.24 20.49
N ARG A 10 -13.18 -3.23 21.06
CA ARG A 10 -12.51 -3.12 22.37
C ARG A 10 -11.09 -2.61 22.18
N THR A 11 -10.48 -2.08 23.23
CA THR A 11 -9.08 -1.63 23.21
C THR A 11 -8.11 -2.76 22.82
N SER A 12 -8.38 -3.99 23.25
CA SER A 12 -7.62 -5.19 22.85
C SER A 12 -7.64 -5.43 21.33
N ASP A 13 -8.76 -5.10 20.69
CA ASP A 13 -8.97 -5.35 19.27
C ASP A 13 -8.18 -4.34 18.43
N LEU A 14 -7.94 -3.14 18.96
CA LEU A 14 -7.17 -2.10 18.26
C LEU A 14 -5.75 -2.57 17.93
N ALA A 15 -5.09 -3.33 18.81
CA ALA A 15 -3.76 -3.86 18.55
C ALA A 15 -3.78 -4.88 17.38
N VAL A 16 -4.82 -5.72 17.33
CA VAL A 16 -5.01 -6.70 16.25
C VAL A 16 -5.33 -5.99 14.93
N LEU A 17 -6.23 -5.00 14.96
CA LEU A 17 -6.61 -4.23 13.78
C LEU A 17 -5.43 -3.41 13.25
N GLN A 18 -4.58 -2.86 14.11
CA GLN A 18 -3.36 -2.20 13.68
C GLN A 18 -2.40 -3.18 13.00
N GLY A 19 -2.20 -4.38 13.57
CA GLY A 19 -1.38 -5.41 12.92
C GLY A 19 -1.90 -5.80 11.53
N VAL A 20 -3.23 -5.89 11.36
CA VAL A 20 -3.84 -6.16 10.04
C VAL A 20 -3.55 -5.04 9.03
N LEU A 21 -3.56 -3.77 9.46
CA LEU A 21 -3.20 -2.64 8.60
C LEU A 21 -1.73 -2.71 8.20
N ASP A 22 -0.85 -2.95 9.17
CA ASP A 22 0.59 -3.03 8.95
C ASP A 22 0.94 -4.17 7.97
N ASP A 23 0.37 -5.36 8.18
CA ASP A 23 0.54 -6.53 7.29
C ASP A 23 0.01 -6.27 5.86
N ALA A 24 -1.01 -5.42 5.73
CA ALA A 24 -1.55 -5.00 4.44
C ALA A 24 -0.78 -3.82 3.81
N GLY A 25 0.30 -3.35 4.43
CA GLY A 25 1.13 -2.23 3.95
C GLY A 25 0.55 -0.85 4.28
N TYR A 26 -0.43 -0.77 5.17
CA TYR A 26 -1.00 0.46 5.71
C TYR A 26 -0.37 0.79 7.06
N ASP A 27 0.93 1.08 7.07
CA ASP A 27 1.67 1.46 8.27
C ASP A 27 1.71 3.00 8.49
N ALA A 28 2.42 3.45 9.51
CA ALA A 28 2.62 4.87 9.79
C ALA A 28 3.23 5.66 8.61
N THR A 29 4.10 5.03 7.82
CA THR A 29 4.72 5.69 6.65
C THR A 29 3.69 5.93 5.54
N SER A 30 2.80 4.96 5.31
CA SER A 30 1.70 5.07 4.36
C SER A 30 0.68 6.15 4.77
N SER A 31 0.48 6.33 6.08
CA SER A 31 -0.39 7.37 6.64
C SER A 31 0.11 8.77 6.29
N LEU A 32 1.43 8.99 6.32
CA LEU A 32 2.04 10.26 5.95
C LEU A 32 2.10 10.45 4.42
N ALA A 33 2.45 9.40 3.67
CA ALA A 33 2.61 9.48 2.22
C ALA A 33 1.27 9.64 1.49
N ASN A 34 0.23 8.93 1.93
CA ASN A 34 -1.09 8.91 1.30
C ASN A 34 -2.21 8.86 2.37
N PRO A 35 -2.41 9.92 3.17
CA PRO A 35 -3.35 9.93 4.29
C PRO A 35 -4.78 9.61 3.88
N LYS A 36 -5.18 10.01 2.66
CA LYS A 36 -6.50 9.68 2.12
C LYS A 36 -6.71 8.17 1.96
N TYR A 37 -5.75 7.45 1.39
CA TYR A 37 -5.86 6.01 1.19
C TYR A 37 -5.80 5.26 2.52
N TYR A 38 -4.90 5.66 3.40
CA TYR A 38 -4.82 5.13 4.77
C TYR A 38 -6.18 5.25 5.49
N ASN A 39 -6.77 6.45 5.49
CA ASN A 39 -8.06 6.69 6.15
C ASN A 39 -9.21 5.86 5.55
N ILE A 40 -9.18 5.58 4.24
CA ILE A 40 -10.17 4.70 3.61
C ILE A 40 -9.96 3.25 4.05
N ALA A 41 -8.72 2.77 4.12
CA ALA A 41 -8.38 1.43 4.60
C ALA A 41 -8.83 1.22 6.05
N VAL A 42 -8.54 2.17 6.94
CA VAL A 42 -9.00 2.16 8.33
C VAL A 42 -10.53 2.09 8.40
N ARG A 43 -11.24 2.96 7.67
CA ARG A 43 -12.73 2.96 7.69
C ARG A 43 -13.31 1.65 7.19
N LEU A 44 -12.72 1.05 6.15
CA LEU A 44 -13.14 -0.24 5.64
C LEU A 44 -12.90 -1.35 6.66
N LEU A 45 -11.72 -1.39 7.26
CA LEU A 45 -11.35 -2.38 8.29
C LEU A 45 -12.35 -2.38 9.45
N PHE A 46 -12.63 -1.20 10.00
CA PHE A 46 -13.60 -1.07 11.10
C PHE A 46 -15.01 -1.46 10.67
N LYS A 47 -15.42 -1.16 9.43
CA LYS A 47 -16.72 -1.60 8.91
C LYS A 47 -16.81 -3.13 8.86
N LEU A 48 -15.80 -3.80 8.28
CA LEU A 48 -15.74 -5.25 8.15
C LEU A 48 -15.77 -5.94 9.53
N TYR A 49 -14.97 -5.44 10.47
CA TYR A 49 -14.95 -5.96 11.83
C TYR A 49 -16.30 -5.84 12.51
N ARG A 50 -16.92 -4.65 12.41
CA ARG A 50 -18.25 -4.40 12.96
C ARG A 50 -19.31 -5.27 12.32
N ASP A 51 -19.20 -5.57 11.02
CA ASP A 51 -20.10 -6.45 10.28
C ASP A 51 -19.91 -7.96 10.62
N GLY A 52 -18.93 -8.31 11.47
CA GLY A 52 -18.74 -9.68 11.97
C GLY A 52 -17.44 -10.35 11.51
N MET A 53 -16.66 -9.73 10.62
CA MET A 53 -15.41 -10.31 10.14
C MET A 53 -14.29 -10.03 11.15
N THR A 54 -14.08 -10.94 12.09
CA THR A 54 -13.10 -10.76 13.18
C THR A 54 -11.76 -11.46 12.93
N SER A 55 -11.66 -12.31 11.91
CA SER A 55 -10.42 -13.02 11.57
C SER A 55 -9.40 -12.05 10.96
N PRO A 56 -8.19 -11.90 11.54
CA PRO A 56 -7.15 -11.01 11.01
C PRO A 56 -6.77 -11.33 9.57
N ALA A 57 -6.63 -12.62 9.24
CA ALA A 57 -6.31 -13.07 7.89
C ALA A 57 -7.43 -12.71 6.89
N ALA A 58 -8.69 -12.88 7.28
CA ALA A 58 -9.83 -12.54 6.42
C ALA A 58 -9.90 -11.02 6.17
N LEU A 59 -9.65 -10.22 7.20
CA LEU A 59 -9.61 -8.76 7.10
C LEU A 59 -8.48 -8.29 6.17
N SER A 60 -7.27 -8.85 6.28
CA SER A 60 -6.14 -8.52 5.41
C SER A 60 -6.40 -8.87 3.94
N ILE A 61 -7.00 -10.04 3.69
CA ILE A 61 -7.43 -10.45 2.35
C ILE A 61 -8.48 -9.48 1.80
N GLU A 62 -9.45 -9.08 2.61
CA GLU A 62 -10.53 -8.20 2.17
C GLU A 62 -10.01 -6.78 1.89
N LEU A 63 -9.11 -6.24 2.71
CA LEU A 63 -8.39 -5.00 2.41
C LEU A 63 -7.65 -5.10 1.07
N SER A 64 -6.88 -6.17 0.88
CA SER A 64 -6.15 -6.42 -0.38
C SER A 64 -7.09 -6.51 -1.59
N ARG A 65 -8.27 -7.10 -1.42
CA ARG A 65 -9.30 -7.21 -2.47
C ARG A 65 -9.90 -5.85 -2.81
N HIS A 66 -10.20 -5.05 -1.79
CA HIS A 66 -10.94 -3.80 -1.95
C HIS A 66 -10.12 -2.69 -2.59
N PHE A 67 -8.82 -2.66 -2.30
CA PHE A 67 -7.90 -1.69 -2.89
C PHE A 67 -7.22 -2.22 -4.15
N GLY A 68 -7.45 -3.51 -4.46
CA GLY A 68 -6.61 -4.29 -5.35
C GLY A 68 -5.21 -4.39 -4.78
N LYS A 69 -4.50 -5.48 -5.02
CA LYS A 69 -3.03 -5.44 -4.94
C LYS A 69 -2.53 -4.47 -6.02
N THR A 70 -2.55 -3.18 -5.73
CA THR A 70 -1.36 -2.40 -5.99
C THR A 70 -0.58 -2.43 -4.67
N PRO A 71 0.50 -3.21 -4.56
CA PRO A 71 1.70 -2.49 -4.17
C PRO A 71 1.69 -1.31 -5.12
N LEU A 72 1.56 -0.08 -4.65
CA LEU A 72 2.02 1.00 -5.51
C LEU A 72 3.42 0.51 -5.90
N PRO A 73 3.71 0.24 -7.19
CA PRO A 73 5.08 0.42 -7.56
C PRO A 73 5.28 1.87 -7.11
N SER A 74 6.13 2.08 -6.12
CA SER A 74 7.13 3.09 -6.30
C SER A 74 7.66 2.77 -7.70
N LYS A 75 7.02 3.34 -8.74
CA LYS A 75 7.63 3.46 -10.05
C LYS A 75 8.87 4.19 -9.66
N SER A 76 9.94 3.41 -9.50
CA SER A 76 11.18 3.88 -8.95
C SER A 76 11.43 5.17 -9.70
N SER A 77 11.75 6.25 -8.99
CA SER A 77 12.00 7.54 -9.65
C SER A 77 12.88 7.34 -10.89
N ALA A 78 13.77 6.34 -10.87
CA ALA A 78 14.50 5.78 -12.00
C ALA A 78 13.66 5.43 -13.26
N GLU A 79 12.59 4.63 -13.22
CA GLU A 79 11.80 4.31 -14.42
C GLU A 79 11.14 5.55 -15.03
N PHE A 80 10.62 6.44 -14.19
CA PHE A 80 10.00 7.69 -14.64
C PHE A 80 11.05 8.64 -15.24
N GLU A 81 12.23 8.71 -14.63
CA GLU A 81 13.36 9.51 -15.10
C GLU A 81 13.95 8.93 -16.41
N ILE A 82 14.03 7.61 -16.56
CA ILE A 82 14.43 6.94 -17.80
C ILE A 82 13.44 7.23 -18.91
N ASN A 83 12.14 7.13 -18.64
CA ASN A 83 11.10 7.38 -19.64
C ASN A 83 11.05 8.86 -20.04
N ARG A 84 11.20 9.78 -19.07
CA ARG A 84 11.35 11.23 -19.32
C ARG A 84 12.57 11.51 -20.19
N LYS A 85 13.73 10.96 -19.85
CA LYS A 85 14.97 11.13 -20.64
C LYS A 85 14.83 10.59 -22.05
N ARG A 86 14.15 9.46 -22.25
CA ARG A 86 13.83 8.92 -23.60
C ARG A 86 12.92 9.85 -24.40
N ILE A 87 11.85 10.37 -23.81
CA ILE A 87 10.92 11.32 -24.47
C ILE A 87 11.64 12.62 -24.83
N GLN A 88 12.54 13.10 -23.98
CA GLN A 88 13.35 14.30 -24.20
C GLN A 88 14.56 14.06 -25.13
N GLY A 89 14.76 12.84 -25.64
CA GLY A 89 15.90 12.49 -26.51
C GLY A 89 17.27 12.48 -25.81
N ILE A 90 17.30 12.52 -24.48
CA ILE A 90 18.53 12.54 -23.68
C ILE A 90 19.08 11.11 -23.61
N ARG A 91 20.09 10.82 -24.44
CA ARG A 91 20.85 9.57 -24.31
C ARG A 91 21.71 9.67 -23.05
N SER A 92 21.50 8.76 -22.09
CA SER A 92 22.42 8.63 -20.95
C SER A 92 23.80 8.35 -21.50
N ALA A 93 24.76 9.22 -21.18
CA ALA A 93 26.13 9.09 -21.61
C ALA A 93 26.69 7.76 -21.08
N VAL A 94 26.73 6.75 -21.94
CA VAL A 94 27.57 5.58 -21.71
C VAL A 94 28.99 6.12 -21.79
N MET A 95 29.63 6.27 -20.64
CA MET A 95 31.04 6.59 -20.54
C MET A 95 31.82 5.41 -21.11
N VAL A 96 32.06 5.45 -22.42
CA VAL A 96 33.00 4.54 -23.08
C VAL A 96 34.37 4.92 -22.56
N LYS A 97 34.94 4.08 -21.69
CA LYS A 97 36.36 4.18 -21.35
C LYS A 97 37.15 4.00 -22.64
N SER A 98 37.88 5.03 -23.02
CA SER A 98 38.84 5.00 -24.12
C SER A 98 39.86 3.89 -23.87
N PRO A 99 40.21 3.05 -24.86
CA PRO A 99 41.43 2.27 -24.77
C PRO A 99 42.61 3.21 -25.01
N THR A 100 43.41 3.40 -23.98
CA THR A 100 44.79 3.92 -24.05
C THR A 100 45.59 3.07 -25.04
N GLY A 101 46.31 3.74 -25.94
CA GLY A 101 46.99 3.14 -27.07
C GLY A 101 48.21 2.29 -26.75
N ALA A 102 48.70 1.64 -27.80
CA ALA A 102 50.08 1.30 -28.10
C ALA A 102 50.19 1.12 -29.63
#